data_AF-A0A023G8Q1-F1
#
_entry.id   AF-A0A023G8Q1-F1
#
_cell.length_a   1.000
_cell.length_b   1.000
_cell.length_c   1.000
_cell.angle_alpha   90.00
_cell.angle_beta   90.00
_cell.angle_gamma   90.00
#
_symmetry.space_group_name_H-M   'P 1'
#
loop_
_entity.id
_entity.type
_entity.pdbx_description
1 polymer ?
#
loop_
_entity_poly.entity_id
_entity_poly.type
_entity_poly.pdbx_seq_one_letter_code
_entity_poly.pdbx_strand_id
1 'polypeptide(L)'
;MAFLWQAVFLVALVGACWAHPDGAPASACATMNPVHNDSTHEVAGPSSGYTLVQDKREFKAGDSVAVTLSGTPFKGFFIKAFDANNKEIGQFEASGESKPVTECSGVTHTSATEKTTVKVLWKAPADASGQVHFRATVVVNYHKYLSDLQSTVA
;
A
#
# COMPACT_ATOMS: atom_id res chain seq x y z
N MET A 1 -37.45 -43.09 7.57
CA MET A 1 -36.08 -42.80 7.14
C MET A 1 -36.02 -41.43 6.49
N ALA A 2 -36.28 -40.38 7.27
CA ALA A 2 -36.50 -39.03 6.76
C ALA A 2 -35.81 -38.01 7.67
N PHE A 3 -34.50 -38.16 7.90
CA PHE A 3 -33.74 -37.21 8.74
C PHE A 3 -32.23 -37.21 8.41
N LEU A 4 -31.84 -37.45 7.16
CA LEU A 4 -30.41 -37.50 6.80
C LEU A 4 -30.07 -36.79 5.47
N TRP A 5 -30.84 -35.78 5.06
CA TRP A 5 -30.48 -34.95 3.90
C TRP A 5 -30.49 -33.43 4.12
N GLN A 6 -30.87 -32.94 5.31
CA GLN A 6 -30.92 -31.50 5.59
C GLN A 6 -29.73 -30.95 6.39
N ALA A 7 -28.75 -31.78 6.77
CA ALA A 7 -27.63 -31.32 7.59
C ALA A 7 -26.37 -30.91 6.81
N VAL A 8 -26.27 -31.19 5.51
CA VAL A 8 -25.00 -30.99 4.77
C VAL A 8 -24.97 -29.69 3.95
N PHE A 9 -26.12 -29.03 3.73
CA PHE A 9 -26.17 -27.75 3.01
C PHE A 9 -26.03 -26.49 3.88
N LEU A 10 -25.93 -26.65 5.21
CA LEU A 10 -25.93 -25.55 6.18
C LEU A 10 -24.57 -25.25 6.83
N VAL A 11 -23.48 -25.94 6.44
CA VAL A 11 -22.15 -25.81 7.07
C VAL A 11 -21.07 -25.34 6.09
N ALA A 12 -21.36 -24.34 5.25
CA ALA A 12 -20.30 -23.69 4.46
C ALA A 12 -20.59 -22.22 4.14
N LEU A 13 -21.27 -21.48 5.02
CA LEU A 13 -21.08 -20.03 5.12
C LEU A 13 -19.86 -19.76 6.02
N VAL A 14 -18.72 -20.38 5.70
CA VAL A 14 -17.44 -19.84 6.17
C VAL A 14 -17.28 -18.59 5.35
N GLY A 15 -17.61 -17.43 5.93
CA GLY A 15 -17.33 -16.15 5.32
C GLY A 15 -15.85 -16.15 4.96
N ALA A 16 -15.54 -16.25 3.66
CA ALA A 16 -14.19 -16.08 3.19
C ALA A 16 -13.78 -14.69 3.67
N CYS A 17 -12.90 -14.61 4.66
CA CYS A 17 -12.20 -13.38 4.92
C CYS A 17 -11.36 -13.16 3.66
N TRP A 18 -11.76 -12.20 2.83
CA TRP A 18 -10.98 -11.77 1.68
C TRP A 18 -9.73 -11.11 2.24
N ALA A 19 -8.74 -11.92 2.58
CA ALA A 19 -7.38 -11.44 2.70
C ALA A 19 -6.99 -10.88 1.33
N HIS A 20 -6.16 -9.84 1.32
CA HIS A 20 -5.62 -9.25 0.11
C HIS A 20 -4.15 -9.68 -0.07
N PRO A 21 -3.88 -10.98 -0.30
CA PRO A 21 -2.50 -11.44 -0.50
C PRO A 21 -1.90 -10.83 -1.76
N ASP A 22 -2.73 -10.38 -2.70
CA ASP A 22 -2.37 -9.84 -3.99
C ASP A 22 -2.33 -8.30 -4.03
N GLY A 23 -2.58 -7.61 -2.92
CA GLY A 23 -2.50 -6.15 -2.81
C GLY A 23 -3.81 -5.44 -2.45
N ALA A 24 -3.70 -4.20 -1.99
CA ALA A 24 -4.83 -3.38 -1.57
C ALA A 24 -5.83 -3.11 -2.72
N PRO A 25 -7.16 -3.16 -2.44
CA PRO A 25 -8.19 -2.77 -3.40
C PRO A 25 -8.27 -1.24 -3.54
N ALA A 26 -8.95 -0.76 -4.59
CA ALA A 26 -9.19 0.68 -4.81
C ALA A 26 -9.93 1.36 -3.63
N SER A 27 -10.72 0.63 -2.84
CA SER A 27 -11.36 1.17 -1.64
C SER A 27 -10.36 1.63 -0.57
N ALA A 28 -9.12 1.12 -0.58
CA ALA A 28 -8.05 1.58 0.30
C ALA A 28 -7.62 3.03 0.00
N CYS A 29 -7.96 3.58 -1.16
CA CYS A 29 -7.63 4.95 -1.54
C CYS A 29 -8.15 6.00 -0.55
N ALA A 30 -9.32 5.75 0.08
CA ALA A 30 -9.97 6.70 0.96
C ALA A 30 -9.23 6.91 2.29
N THR A 31 -8.68 5.84 2.86
CA THR A 31 -8.11 5.86 4.23
C THR A 31 -6.64 5.46 4.30
N MET A 32 -6.13 4.79 3.27
CA MET A 32 -4.84 4.09 3.27
C MET A 32 -4.72 2.98 4.34
N ASN A 33 -5.81 2.62 5.01
CA ASN A 33 -5.80 1.66 6.11
C ASN A 33 -6.36 0.31 5.65
N PRO A 34 -5.71 -0.82 5.98
CA PRO A 34 -6.31 -2.13 5.89
C PRO A 34 -7.58 -2.20 6.75
N VAL A 35 -8.57 -2.97 6.31
CA VAL A 35 -9.84 -3.14 7.03
C VAL A 35 -9.94 -4.58 7.54
N HIS A 36 -9.49 -4.80 8.79
CA HIS A 36 -9.69 -6.06 9.51
C HIS A 36 -10.04 -5.78 10.99
N ASN A 37 -10.99 -6.55 11.54
CA ASN A 37 -11.58 -6.32 12.86
C ASN A 37 -10.59 -6.39 14.04
N ASP A 38 -9.46 -7.08 13.88
CA ASP A 38 -8.51 -7.39 14.97
C ASP A 38 -7.09 -6.88 14.68
N SER A 39 -6.98 -5.72 14.03
CA SER A 39 -5.68 -5.12 13.71
C SER A 39 -5.25 -4.13 14.78
N THR A 40 -4.04 -4.30 15.29
CA THR A 40 -3.34 -3.22 16.00
C THR A 40 -2.84 -2.20 14.97
N HIS A 41 -3.26 -0.95 15.17
CA HIS A 41 -2.89 0.19 14.35
C HIS A 41 -1.87 1.06 15.09
N GLU A 42 -0.75 1.32 14.46
CA GLU A 42 0.25 2.30 14.94
C GLU A 42 0.42 3.41 13.88
N VAL A 43 0.61 4.65 14.33
CA VAL A 43 1.04 5.74 13.45
C VAL A 43 2.56 5.71 13.39
N ALA A 44 3.12 5.74 12.18
CA ALA A 44 4.55 5.73 11.99
C ALA A 44 5.21 6.96 12.65
N GLY A 45 6.35 6.72 13.29
CA GLY A 45 7.16 7.75 13.93
C GLY A 45 8.64 7.39 13.85
N PRO A 46 9.52 8.20 14.46
CA PRO A 46 10.97 8.01 14.36
C PRO A 46 11.46 6.63 14.83
N SER A 47 10.75 6.00 15.76
CA SER A 47 11.08 4.67 16.32
C SER A 47 10.40 3.49 15.61
N SER A 48 9.64 3.74 14.53
CA SER A 48 8.84 2.71 13.86
C SER A 48 9.66 1.63 13.16
N GLY A 49 10.94 1.89 12.89
CA GLY A 49 11.84 0.93 12.22
C GLY A 49 11.62 0.82 10.71
N TYR A 50 10.85 1.74 10.12
CA TYR A 50 10.62 1.84 8.68
C TYR A 50 11.03 3.20 8.14
N THR A 51 11.51 3.24 6.90
CA THR A 51 11.85 4.46 6.18
C THR A 51 11.22 4.45 4.79
N LEU A 52 10.78 5.61 4.33
CA LEU A 52 10.32 5.84 2.97
C LEU A 52 11.20 6.94 2.38
N VAL A 53 11.99 6.61 1.37
CA VAL A 53 12.99 7.54 0.82
C VAL A 53 12.75 7.73 -0.67
N GLN A 54 12.57 8.98 -1.09
CA GLN A 54 12.49 9.38 -2.50
C GLN A 54 13.84 9.94 -2.97
N ASP A 55 14.21 9.68 -4.22
CA ASP A 55 15.48 10.15 -4.79
C ASP A 55 15.50 11.66 -5.10
N LYS A 56 14.34 12.27 -5.36
CA LYS A 56 14.19 13.72 -5.52
C LYS A 56 12.80 14.19 -5.08
N ARG A 57 12.71 15.48 -4.72
CA ARG A 57 11.44 16.13 -4.36
C ARG A 57 10.83 16.86 -5.54
N GLU A 58 11.65 17.55 -6.31
CA GLU A 58 11.23 18.30 -7.49
C GLU A 58 11.09 17.38 -8.71
N PHE A 59 10.04 17.60 -9.49
CA PHE A 59 9.82 16.89 -10.74
C PHE A 59 9.41 17.85 -11.86
N LYS A 60 9.74 17.46 -13.09
CA LYS A 60 9.21 18.03 -14.33
C LYS A 60 8.31 17.02 -15.04
N ALA A 61 7.60 17.48 -16.06
CA ALA A 61 6.75 16.63 -16.87
C ALA A 61 7.50 15.40 -17.40
N GLY A 62 6.92 14.20 -17.21
CA GLY A 62 7.50 12.93 -17.66
C GLY A 62 8.67 12.42 -16.82
N ASP A 63 9.10 13.13 -15.77
CA ASP A 63 10.12 12.65 -14.85
C ASP A 63 9.68 11.34 -14.17
N SER A 64 10.68 10.57 -13.75
CA SER A 64 10.49 9.45 -12.83
C SER A 64 11.16 9.74 -11.50
N VAL A 65 10.52 9.31 -10.41
CA VAL A 65 11.02 9.40 -9.03
C VAL A 65 11.03 8.00 -8.44
N ALA A 66 12.20 7.54 -8.01
CA ALA A 66 12.30 6.27 -7.31
C ALA A 66 11.98 6.46 -5.83
N VAL A 67 11.12 5.59 -5.29
CA VAL A 67 10.74 5.59 -3.88
C VAL A 67 11.08 4.23 -3.29
N THR A 68 11.87 4.22 -2.23
CA THR A 68 12.32 3.00 -1.54
C THR A 68 11.71 2.95 -0.15
N LEU A 69 10.94 1.90 0.12
CA LEU A 69 10.45 1.56 1.45
C LEU A 69 11.37 0.47 2.03
N SER A 70 11.92 0.69 3.22
CA SER A 70 12.80 -0.27 3.89
C SER A 70 12.50 -0.34 5.39
N GLY A 71 12.80 -1.47 6.04
CA GLY A 71 12.64 -1.61 7.49
C GLY A 71 12.73 -3.05 8.00
N THR A 72 12.15 -3.32 9.18
CA THR A 72 11.93 -4.69 9.66
C THR A 72 11.04 -5.47 8.69
N PRO A 73 11.03 -6.82 8.69
CA PRO A 73 10.25 -7.58 7.73
C PRO A 73 8.76 -7.21 7.71
N PHE A 74 8.21 -7.00 6.51
CA PHE A 74 6.81 -6.67 6.27
C PHE A 74 6.22 -7.51 5.14
N LYS A 75 4.91 -7.71 5.16
CA LYS A 75 4.17 -8.54 4.19
C LYS A 75 3.47 -7.74 3.11
N GLY A 76 3.17 -6.47 3.36
CA GLY A 76 2.44 -5.64 2.41
C GLY A 76 2.70 -4.16 2.60
N PHE A 77 2.32 -3.38 1.59
CA PHE A 77 2.41 -1.93 1.64
C PHE A 77 1.34 -1.29 0.77
N PHE A 78 1.05 -0.03 1.06
CA PHE A 78 0.31 0.86 0.18
C PHE A 78 0.95 2.25 0.20
N ILE A 79 1.42 2.72 -0.93
CA ILE A 79 2.12 4.01 -1.07
C ILE A 79 1.27 4.89 -1.99
N LYS A 80 1.03 6.15 -1.58
CA LYS A 80 0.35 7.15 -2.42
C LYS A 80 1.24 8.37 -2.64
N ALA A 81 1.10 8.98 -3.81
CA ALA A 81 1.82 10.16 -4.22
C ALA A 81 0.96 11.43 -4.12
N PHE A 82 1.53 12.51 -3.60
CA PHE A 82 0.85 13.78 -3.39
C PHE A 82 1.70 14.95 -3.88
N ASP A 83 1.05 15.99 -4.40
CA ASP A 83 1.67 17.27 -4.68
C ASP A 83 1.84 18.11 -3.40
N ALA A 84 2.47 19.29 -3.53
CA ALA A 84 2.68 20.22 -2.40
C ALA A 84 1.39 20.66 -1.69
N ASN A 85 0.22 20.56 -2.33
CA ASN A 85 -1.08 20.90 -1.77
C ASN A 85 -1.82 19.67 -1.20
N ASN A 86 -1.14 18.53 -1.08
CA ASN A 86 -1.70 17.23 -0.68
C ASN A 86 -2.75 16.65 -1.63
N LYS A 87 -2.74 17.05 -2.91
CA LYS A 87 -3.58 16.43 -3.95
C LYS A 87 -2.86 15.24 -4.55
N GLU A 88 -3.58 14.16 -4.78
CA GLU A 88 -3.07 12.95 -5.44
C GLU A 88 -2.57 13.26 -6.85
N ILE A 89 -1.39 12.73 -7.21
CA ILE A 89 -0.73 13.10 -8.47
C ILE A 89 0.13 11.99 -9.07
N GLY A 90 0.17 11.94 -10.40
CA GLY A 90 1.01 11.01 -11.16
C GLY A 90 0.57 9.55 -11.06
N GLN A 91 1.41 8.64 -11.51
CA GLN A 91 1.12 7.21 -11.54
C GLN A 91 2.35 6.39 -11.20
N PHE A 92 2.16 5.23 -10.60
CA PHE A 92 3.25 4.28 -10.38
C PHE A 92 3.35 3.30 -11.55
N GLU A 93 4.56 2.83 -11.81
CA GLU A 93 4.80 1.72 -12.74
C GLU A 93 4.64 0.37 -12.03
N ALA A 94 4.10 -0.62 -12.73
CA ALA A 94 4.04 -1.98 -12.24
C ALA A 94 5.43 -2.64 -12.24
N SER A 95 5.64 -3.56 -11.30
CA SER A 95 6.83 -4.41 -11.22
C SER A 95 6.42 -5.84 -10.80
N GLY A 96 7.40 -6.74 -10.68
CA GLY A 96 7.12 -8.09 -10.13
C GLY A 96 6.60 -8.07 -8.69
N GLU A 97 6.94 -7.04 -7.91
CA GLU A 97 6.62 -6.94 -6.49
C GLU A 97 5.49 -5.94 -6.18
N SER A 98 5.09 -5.12 -7.16
CA SER A 98 4.17 -4.01 -6.95
C SER A 98 3.23 -3.78 -8.12
N LYS A 99 1.98 -3.41 -7.82
CA LYS A 99 0.96 -3.07 -8.82
C LYS A 99 0.35 -1.69 -8.52
N PRO A 100 0.11 -0.86 -9.54
CA PRO A 100 -0.54 0.44 -9.35
C PRO A 100 -1.99 0.30 -8.88
N VAL A 101 -2.44 1.28 -8.10
CA VAL A 101 -3.85 1.55 -7.78
C VAL A 101 -4.15 2.92 -8.39
N THR A 102 -4.56 2.89 -9.65
CA THR A 102 -4.64 4.08 -10.53
C THR A 102 -5.69 5.10 -10.11
N GLU A 103 -6.69 4.68 -9.34
CA GLU A 103 -7.82 5.49 -8.87
C GLU A 103 -7.39 6.60 -7.91
N CYS A 104 -6.21 6.50 -7.30
CA CYS A 104 -5.75 7.48 -6.30
C CYS A 104 -4.24 7.69 -6.26
N SER A 105 -3.58 7.54 -7.41
CA SER A 105 -2.12 7.68 -7.53
C SER A 105 -1.37 6.82 -6.50
N GLY A 106 -1.82 5.56 -6.36
CA GLY A 106 -1.32 4.61 -5.37
C GLY A 106 -0.56 3.44 -5.99
N VAL A 107 0.14 2.68 -5.16
CA VAL A 107 0.79 1.41 -5.49
C VAL A 107 0.78 0.47 -4.28
N THR A 108 0.58 -0.82 -4.52
CA THR A 108 0.52 -1.86 -3.49
C THR A 108 1.33 -3.09 -3.86
N HIS A 109 1.56 -4.00 -2.92
CA HIS A 109 2.26 -5.26 -3.15
C HIS A 109 1.46 -6.18 -4.08
N THR A 110 2.15 -7.11 -4.76
CA THR A 110 1.53 -8.18 -5.58
C THR A 110 1.46 -9.53 -4.86
N SER A 111 2.18 -9.67 -3.75
CA SER A 111 2.21 -10.89 -2.94
C SER A 111 2.50 -10.58 -1.46
N ALA A 112 1.97 -11.41 -0.58
CA ALA A 112 2.23 -11.38 0.87
C ALA A 112 3.60 -11.95 1.28
N THR A 113 4.47 -12.23 0.30
CA THR A 113 5.85 -12.68 0.54
C THR A 113 6.56 -11.63 1.38
N GLU A 114 7.20 -12.10 2.45
CA GLU A 114 7.94 -11.23 3.35
C GLU A 114 9.08 -10.53 2.62
N LYS A 115 9.25 -9.25 2.91
CA LYS A 115 10.25 -8.38 2.31
C LYS A 115 10.74 -7.37 3.34
N THR A 116 11.99 -6.93 3.19
CA THR A 116 12.62 -5.91 4.03
C THR A 116 12.85 -4.60 3.28
N THR A 117 12.75 -4.65 1.95
CA THR A 117 12.86 -3.50 1.07
C THR A 117 11.94 -3.68 -0.14
N VAL A 118 11.41 -2.58 -0.66
CA VAL A 118 10.77 -2.52 -1.97
C VAL A 118 11.10 -1.18 -2.62
N LYS A 119 11.38 -1.20 -3.92
CA LYS A 119 11.57 -0.01 -4.74
C LYS A 119 10.40 0.11 -5.72
N VAL A 120 9.69 1.21 -5.65
CA VAL A 120 8.62 1.56 -6.60
C VAL A 120 9.04 2.78 -7.42
N LEU A 121 8.53 2.86 -8.65
CA LEU A 121 8.83 3.96 -9.56
C LEU A 121 7.56 4.76 -9.82
N TRP A 122 7.60 6.05 -9.47
CA TRP A 122 6.54 7.00 -9.75
C TRP A 122 6.87 7.80 -11.01
N LYS A 123 5.85 8.08 -11.83
CA LYS A 123 5.90 8.90 -13.04
C LYS A 123 5.11 10.18 -12.85
N ALA A 124 5.76 11.30 -13.16
CA ALA A 124 5.14 12.59 -13.21
C ALA A 124 4.10 12.68 -14.35
N PRO A 125 3.00 13.43 -14.16
CA PRO A 125 2.10 13.77 -15.27
C PRO A 125 2.85 14.47 -16.41
N ALA A 126 2.35 14.31 -17.63
CA ALA A 126 3.00 14.87 -18.83
C ALA A 126 2.87 16.40 -18.97
N ASP A 127 2.03 17.02 -18.15
CA ASP A 127 1.64 18.42 -18.21
C ASP A 127 1.87 19.17 -16.88
N ALA A 128 2.58 18.56 -15.93
CA ALA A 128 2.81 19.13 -14.61
C ALA A 128 4.29 19.16 -14.21
N SER A 129 4.63 20.11 -13.35
CA SER A 129 5.90 20.19 -12.64
C SER A 129 5.66 20.71 -11.22
N GLY A 130 6.58 20.46 -10.32
CA GLY A 130 6.45 20.90 -8.93
C GLY A 130 7.19 19.99 -7.97
N GLN A 131 6.62 19.84 -6.77
CA GLN A 131 7.14 18.93 -5.75
C GLN A 131 6.19 17.77 -5.53
N VAL A 132 6.75 16.59 -5.29
CA VAL A 132 6.03 15.38 -4.89
C VAL A 132 6.53 14.90 -3.53
N HIS A 133 5.61 14.37 -2.74
CA HIS A 133 5.89 13.59 -1.53
C HIS A 133 5.01 12.36 -1.48
N PHE A 134 5.44 11.37 -0.72
CA PHE A 134 4.76 10.09 -0.60
C PHE A 134 4.40 9.80 0.86
N ARG A 135 3.29 9.09 1.03
CA ARG A 135 2.90 8.48 2.30
C ARG A 135 2.72 6.99 2.10
N ALA A 136 3.07 6.22 3.12
CA ALA A 136 2.94 4.78 3.10
C ALA A 136 2.19 4.24 4.31
N THR A 137 1.48 3.14 4.05
CA THR A 137 1.04 2.18 5.07
C THR A 137 1.86 0.90 4.89
N VAL A 138 2.36 0.36 5.99
CA VAL A 138 3.17 -0.87 6.04
C VAL A 138 2.43 -1.93 6.83
N VAL A 139 2.21 -3.09 6.21
CA VAL A 139 1.56 -4.24 6.86
C VAL A 139 2.63 -5.20 7.33
N VAL A 140 2.81 -5.31 8.65
CA VAL A 140 3.79 -6.22 9.26
C VAL A 140 3.24 -7.65 9.19
N ASN A 141 1.99 -7.82 9.61
CA ASN A 141 1.24 -9.06 9.50
C ASN A 141 -0.26 -8.76 9.53
N TYR A 142 -1.11 -9.79 9.46
CA TYR A 142 -2.56 -9.65 9.42
C TYR A 142 -3.14 -8.81 10.59
N HIS A 143 -2.48 -8.85 11.75
CA HIS A 143 -2.93 -8.18 12.97
C HIS A 143 -2.15 -6.89 13.29
N LYS A 144 -1.21 -6.46 12.45
CA LYS A 144 -0.39 -5.26 12.74
C LYS A 144 -0.03 -4.50 11.47
N TYR A 145 -0.37 -3.21 11.45
CA TYR A 145 0.07 -2.28 10.43
C TYR A 145 0.46 -0.92 11.00
N LEU A 146 1.31 -0.21 10.25
CA LEU A 146 1.71 1.16 10.54
C LEU A 146 1.24 2.07 9.42
N SER A 147 0.59 3.18 9.74
CA SER A 147 0.13 4.18 8.75
C SER A 147 0.96 5.46 8.81
N ASP A 148 0.74 6.34 7.84
CA ASP A 148 1.29 7.71 7.80
C ASP A 148 2.83 7.77 7.85
N LEU A 149 3.50 6.76 7.29
CA LEU A 149 4.95 6.84 7.07
C LEU A 149 5.24 7.84 5.96
N GLN A 150 5.81 8.99 6.31
CA GLN A 150 6.10 10.06 5.36
C GLN A 150 7.45 9.87 4.69
N SER A 151 7.54 10.26 3.41
CA SER A 151 8.80 10.19 2.66
C SER A 151 9.79 11.28 3.06
N THR A 152 11.06 10.93 3.17
CA THR A 152 12.19 11.87 3.16
C THR A 152 12.91 11.82 1.82
N VAL A 153 13.73 12.83 1.53
CA VAL A 153 14.61 12.83 0.36
C VAL A 153 15.97 12.27 0.78
N ALA A 154 16.60 11.47 -0.09
CA ALA A 154 17.96 10.94 0.10
C ALA A 154 19.02 12.04 0.14
#